data_AF-A0A7C6UDA2-F1
#
_entry.id   AF-A0A7C6UDA2-F1
#
_cell.length_a   1.000
_cell.length_b   1.000
_cell.length_c   1.000
_cell.angle_alpha   90.00
_cell.angle_beta   90.00
_cell.angle_gamma   90.00
#
_symmetry.space_group_name_H-M   'P 1'
#
loop_
_entity.id
_entity.type
_entity.pdbx_description
1 polymer ?
#
loop_
_entity_poly.entity_id
_entity_poly.type
_entity_poly.pdbx_seq_one_letter_code
_entity_poly.pdbx_strand_id
1 'polypeptide(L)' 'MGERSKRVFFHRVALLGTGLIGGSLGIRFRERRLVSEVAGYDRHSSALRLALERGAIDQAMSSPLEAARGAE' A
#
# COMPACT_ATOMS: atom_id res chain seq x y z
N MET A 1 -28.35 13.08 8.76
CA MET A 1 -27.65 12.45 7.62
C MET A 1 -26.36 11.86 8.17
N GLY A 2 -26.43 10.62 8.67
CA GLY A 2 -25.40 10.06 9.56
C GLY A 2 -24.05 9.86 8.89
N GLU A 3 -22.97 10.25 9.58
CA GLU A 3 -21.62 9.83 9.27
C GLU A 3 -21.58 8.30 9.15
N ARG A 4 -21.42 7.79 7.92
CA ARG A 4 -20.93 6.43 7.74
C ARG A 4 -19.56 6.40 8.40
N SER A 5 -19.48 5.86 9.62
CA SER A 5 -18.24 5.55 10.30
C SER A 5 -17.30 4.91 9.28
N LYS A 6 -16.24 5.62 8.89
CA LYS A 6 -15.32 5.24 7.81
C LYS A 6 -14.49 4.06 8.29
N ARG A 7 -15.08 2.87 8.22
CA ARG A 7 -14.42 1.62 8.56
C ARG A 7 -13.44 1.27 7.44
N VAL A 8 -12.16 1.21 7.77
CA VAL A 8 -11.15 0.56 6.93
C VAL A 8 -11.43 -0.94 6.91
N PHE A 9 -11.21 -1.59 5.75
CA PHE A 9 -11.41 -3.03 5.61
C PHE A 9 -10.21 -3.81 6.14
N PHE A 10 -9.01 -3.29 5.90
CA PHE A 10 -7.76 -3.85 6.40
C PHE A 10 -6.97 -2.78 7.14
N HIS A 11 -6.33 -3.15 8.24
CA HIS A 11 -5.40 -2.24 8.91
C HIS A 11 -4.16 -2.05 8.04
N ARG A 12 -3.54 -3.14 7.61
CA ARG A 12 -2.27 -3.13 6.89
C ARG A 12 -2.25 -4.13 5.75
N VAL A 13 -1.81 -3.70 4.57
CA VAL A 13 -1.63 -4.55 3.40
C VAL A 13 -0.18 -4.49 2.92
N ALA A 14 0.37 -5.64 2.51
CA ALA A 14 1.66 -5.72 1.85
C ALA A 14 1.50 -5.71 0.32
N LEU A 15 2.21 -4.82 -0.35
CA LEU A 15 2.24 -4.73 -1.81
C LEU A 15 3.59 -5.21 -2.34
N LEU A 16 3.64 -6.49 -2.73
CA LEU A 16 4.83 -7.14 -3.26
C LEU A 16 4.86 -7.01 -4.78
N GLY A 17 5.58 -6.02 -5.28
CA GLY A 17 5.57 -5.56 -6.66
C GLY A 17 4.77 -4.26 -6.81
N THR A 18 5.47 -3.15 -7.06
CA THR A 18 4.88 -1.80 -7.10
C THR A 18 4.87 -1.19 -8.50
N GLY A 19 4.91 -2.04 -9.53
CA GLY A 19 4.75 -1.67 -10.94
C GLY A 19 3.31 -1.23 -11.28
N LEU A 20 2.93 -1.30 -12.56
CA LEU A 20 1.64 -0.75 -13.04
C LEU A 20 0.41 -1.25 -12.26
N ILE A 21 0.30 -2.57 -12.05
CA ILE A 21 -0.86 -3.18 -11.38
C ILE A 21 -0.84 -2.85 -9.88
N GLY A 22 0.25 -3.21 -9.20
CA GLY A 22 0.36 -3.03 -7.75
C GLY A 22 0.31 -1.56 -7.33
N GLY A 23 1.00 -0.68 -8.07
CA GLY A 23 0.97 0.75 -7.84
C GLY A 23 -0.43 1.35 -8.03
N SER A 24 -1.13 0.98 -9.10
CA SER A 24 -2.51 1.44 -9.32
C SER A 24 -3.45 0.98 -8.21
N LEU A 25 -3.32 -0.27 -7.75
CA LEU A 25 -4.13 -0.83 -6.69
C LEU A 25 -3.91 -0.09 -5.36
N GLY A 26 -2.65 0.16 -5.00
CA GLY A 26 -2.29 0.91 -3.79
C GLY A 26 -2.87 2.32 -3.76
N ILE A 27 -2.84 3.04 -4.89
CA ILE A 27 -3.48 4.36 -5.02
C ILE A 27 -4.99 4.26 -4.75
N ARG A 28 -5.67 3.24 -5.29
CA ARG A 28 -7.12 3.07 -5.09
C ARG A 28 -7.47 2.66 -3.66
N PHE A 29 -6.63 1.89 -2.97
CA PHE A 29 -6.82 1.58 -1.55
C PHE A 29 -6.92 2.87 -0.73
N ARG A 30 -6.01 3.83 -0.97
CA ARG A 30 -6.01 5.13 -0.31
C ARG A 30 -7.22 5.98 -0.72
N GLU A 31 -7.48 6.15 -2.02
CA GLU A 31 -8.60 6.96 -2.52
C GLU A 31 -9.95 6.51 -1.95
N ARG A 32 -10.13 5.19 -1.81
CA ARG A 32 -11.36 4.58 -1.30
C ARG A 32 -11.34 4.35 0.21
N ARG A 33 -10.25 4.69 0.90
CA ARG A 33 -10.06 4.48 2.35
C ARG A 33 -10.32 3.03 2.78
N LEU A 34 -9.84 2.08 1.97
CA LEU A 34 -10.03 0.66 2.21
C LEU A 34 -8.98 0.08 3.16
N VAL A 35 -7.79 0.69 3.20
CA VAL A 35 -6.64 0.24 3.98
C VAL A 35 -6.07 1.42 4.74
N SER A 36 -5.57 1.19 5.96
CA SER A 36 -4.93 2.25 6.76
C SER A 36 -3.45 2.43 6.42
N GLU A 37 -2.75 1.34 6.13
CA GLU A 37 -1.32 1.32 5.81
C GLU A 37 -1.02 0.35 4.67
N VAL A 38 -0.23 0.80 3.71
CA VAL A 38 0.28 0.00 2.60
C VAL A 38 1.81 -0.06 2.69
N ALA A 39 2.34 -1.24 3.04
CA ALA A 39 3.78 -1.51 3.04
C ALA A 39 4.21 -2.10 1.70
N GLY A 40 5.06 -1.40 0.96
CA GLY A 40 5.52 -1.80 -0.37
C GLY A 40 6.88 -2.46 -0.38
N TYR A 41 7.07 -3.41 -1.30
CA TYR A 41 8.38 -3.92 -1.69
C TYR A 41 8.42 -4.11 -3.20
N ASP A 42 9.53 -3.76 -3.84
CA ASP A 42 9.85 -4.13 -5.22
C ASP A 42 11.34 -4.42 -5.32
N ARG A 43 11.72 -5.36 -6.17
CA ARG A 43 13.14 -5.67 -6.43
C ARG A 43 13.86 -4.50 -7.11
N HIS A 44 13.12 -3.65 -7.82
CA HIS A 44 13.67 -2.45 -8.45
C HIS A 44 13.41 -1.24 -7.55
N SER A 45 14.48 -0.69 -6.98
CA SER A 45 14.43 0.48 -6.10
C SER A 45 13.79 1.71 -6.76
N SER A 46 13.92 1.86 -8.08
CA SER A 46 13.28 2.95 -8.84
C SER A 46 11.75 2.84 -8.85
N ALA A 47 11.20 1.63 -9.01
CA ALA A 47 9.76 1.39 -8.97
C ALA A 47 9.20 1.59 -7.56
N LEU A 48 9.94 1.12 -6.54
CA LEU A 48 9.56 1.28 -5.14
C LEU A 48 9.53 2.76 -4.73
N ARG A 49 10.57 3.52 -5.11
CA ARG A 49 10.66 4.96 -4.88
C ARG A 49 9.51 5.71 -5.56
N LEU A 50 9.26 5.41 -6.83
CA LEU A 50 8.17 6.04 -7.57
C LEU A 50 6.80 5.74 -6.94
N ALA A 51 6.58 4.51 -6.46
CA ALA A 51 5.35 4.12 -5.80
C ALA A 51 5.13 4.92 -4.49
N LEU A 52 6.18 5.14 -3.70
CA LEU A 52 6.13 5.98 -2.52
C LEU A 52 5.82 7.44 -2.89
N GLU A 53 6.53 8.00 -3.88
CA GLU A 53 6.34 9.38 -4.35
C GLU A 53 4.92 9.63 -4.92
N ARG A 54 4.30 8.62 -5.53
CA ARG A 54 2.91 8.68 -6.03
C ARG A 54 1.88 8.37 -4.94
N GLY A 55 2.33 7.94 -3.76
CA GLY A 55 1.50 7.49 -2.64
C GLY A 55 0.65 6.27 -2.97
N ALA A 56 1.21 5.36 -3.79
CA ALA A 56 0.70 4.01 -3.94
C ALA A 56 1.01 3.14 -2.71
N ILE A 57 2.06 3.47 -1.98
CA ILE A 57 2.49 2.83 -0.73
C ILE A 57 2.80 3.93 0.29
N ASP A 58 2.70 3.60 1.58
CA ASP A 58 3.05 4.50 2.68
C ASP A 58 4.49 4.28 3.17
N GLN A 59 4.98 3.04 3.04
CA GLN A 59 6.33 2.66 3.47
C GLN A 59 7.01 1.80 2.41
N ALA A 60 8.25 2.14 2.09
CA ALA A 60 9.12 1.34 1.23
C ALA A 60 9.99 0.41 2.09
N MET A 61 9.71 -0.89 2.04
CA MET A 61 10.38 -1.90 2.84
C MET A 61 11.59 -2.50 2.10
N SER A 62 12.57 -2.97 2.87
CA SER A 62 13.84 -3.50 2.34
C SER A 62 13.74 -4.95 1.85
N SER A 63 12.69 -5.67 2.26
CA SER A 63 12.46 -7.06 1.86
C SER A 63 10.97 -7.41 1.78
N PRO A 64 10.58 -8.47 1.03
CA PRO A 64 9.19 -8.94 1.02
C PRO A 64 8.72 -9.39 2.40
N LEU A 65 9.61 -10.00 3.19
CA LEU A 65 9.29 -10.48 4.53
C LEU A 65 8.96 -9.33 5.48
N GLU A 66 9.74 -8.25 5.41
CA GLU A 66 9.47 -7.03 6.16
C GLU A 66 8.15 -6.38 5.73
N ALA A 67 7.88 -6.31 4.42
CA ALA A 67 6.60 -5.83 3.91
C ALA A 67 5.42 -6.68 4.39
N ALA A 68 5.53 -8.00 4.43
CA ALA A 68 4.46 -8.91 4.85
C ALA A 68 4.17 -8.90 6.36
N ARG A 69 5.10 -8.42 7.19
CA ARG A 69 4.97 -8.49 8.65
C ARG A 69 3.74 -7.73 9.16
N GLY A 70 2.74 -8.47 9.65
CA GLY A 70 1.50 -7.88 10.18
C GLY A 70 0.54 -7.35 9.11
N ALA A 71 0.72 -7.75 7.84
CA ALA A 71 -0.31 -7.59 6.82
C ALA A 71 -1.35 -8.72 6.95
N GLU A 72 -2.63 -8.38 6.76
CA GLU A 72 -3.80 -9.29 6.89
C GLU A 72 -4.76 -9.11 5.71
#